data_AF-A0A382RKN2-F1
#
_entry.id   AF-A0A382RKN2-F1
#
_cell.length_a   1.000
_cell.length_b   1.000
_cell.length_c   1.000
_cell.angle_alpha   90.00
_cell.angle_beta   90.00
_cell.angle_gamma   90.00
#
_symmetry.space_group_name_H-M   'P 1'
#
loop_
_entity.id
_entity.type
_entity.pdbx_description
1 polymer ?
#
loop_
_entity_poly.entity_id
_entity_poly.type
_entity_poly.pdbx_seq_one_letter_code
_entity_poly.pdbx_strand_id
1 'polypeptide(L)'
;ADPGAGAVVANNVIDTVTVTTANVTAGELPASGSSGHMVESGGNVLTFLLSYKAATDVGGLVALTQTASSGLASTASITRSVTATHYDQYGDAFPGGTVVFTSVNHMPTGISCTAGSGDICTTIAAHGLSAGDDFGIIDTGALRSTGSSPVIATSAVTGYTVLAAASTTTFTVAGDNAATVVFTTASTAADPAIITTTSFASASRTANSAGVATYSWADTESTSGVDIVTATPSAGTAASVKYYRLAAPSDVIEIGDGDVNRDEGSETNFGCVEFDAVGQDYIVVKMLDTDASDPIISYMQFTYDSNDHFGTAGGAAADL
;
A
#
# COMPACT_ATOMS: atom_id res chain seq x y z
N ALA A 1 32.40 -17.27 0.36
CA ALA A 1 31.21 -17.52 1.18
C ALA A 1 31.68 -17.65 2.62
N ASP A 2 31.33 -16.69 3.46
CA ASP A 2 31.58 -16.80 4.91
C ASP A 2 30.60 -17.86 5.46
N PRO A 3 31.10 -18.96 6.05
CA PRO A 3 30.26 -20.02 6.60
C PRO A 3 29.49 -19.60 7.87
N GLY A 4 29.62 -18.34 8.33
CA GLY A 4 28.91 -17.80 9.49
C GLY A 4 27.54 -17.15 9.22
N ALA A 5 27.08 -17.06 7.96
CA ALA A 5 25.89 -16.29 7.56
C ALA A 5 24.51 -16.82 8.06
N GLY A 6 24.49 -17.66 9.08
CA GLY A 6 23.28 -18.15 9.76
C GLY A 6 23.47 -18.45 11.25
N ALA A 7 24.60 -18.06 11.84
CA ALA A 7 24.77 -18.13 13.29
C ALA A 7 24.15 -16.88 13.91
N VAL A 8 23.29 -17.07 14.91
CA VAL A 8 22.80 -16.03 15.82
C VAL A 8 24.03 -15.30 16.36
N VAL A 9 24.42 -14.19 15.72
CA VAL A 9 25.43 -13.30 16.27
C VAL A 9 24.69 -12.65 17.43
N ALA A 10 25.01 -13.06 18.65
CA ALA A 10 24.55 -12.32 19.81
C ALA A 10 24.97 -10.86 19.60
N ASN A 11 24.03 -9.98 19.24
CA ASN A 11 24.35 -8.58 19.02
C ASN A 11 24.82 -8.01 20.35
N ASN A 12 25.94 -7.29 20.29
CA ASN A 12 26.47 -6.61 21.46
C ASN A 12 25.85 -5.21 21.45
N VAL A 13 24.72 -5.09 22.14
CA VAL A 13 23.99 -3.83 22.27
C VAL A 13 24.74 -2.95 23.28
N ILE A 14 24.96 -1.69 22.91
CA ILE A 14 25.58 -0.69 23.76
C ILE A 14 24.56 0.43 23.98
N ASP A 15 23.95 0.45 25.16
CA ASP A 15 23.02 1.50 25.55
C ASP A 15 23.70 2.56 26.41
N THR A 16 23.31 3.82 26.25
CA THR A 16 23.69 4.89 27.18
C THR A 16 22.61 5.03 28.24
N VAL A 17 22.96 4.75 29.49
CA VAL A 17 22.05 4.91 30.62
C VAL A 17 22.34 6.24 31.31
N THR A 18 21.32 7.08 31.41
CA THR A 18 21.38 8.38 32.09
C THR A 18 20.60 8.31 33.39
N VAL A 19 21.27 8.59 34.51
CA VAL A 19 20.65 8.66 35.84
C VAL A 19 20.70 10.11 36.32
N THR A 20 19.54 10.70 36.54
CA THR A 20 19.41 12.03 37.15
C THR A 20 19.17 11.85 38.64
N THR A 21 20.00 12.49 39.48
CA THR A 21 19.86 12.42 40.93
C THR A 21 19.73 13.81 41.55
N ALA A 22 19.22 13.88 42.79
CA ALA A 22 19.17 15.14 43.52
C ALA A 22 20.55 15.59 44.03
N ASN A 23 21.48 14.65 44.22
CA ASN A 23 22.84 14.90 44.68
C ASN A 23 23.74 13.74 44.21
N VAL A 24 24.78 14.05 43.44
CA VAL A 24 25.86 13.11 43.13
C VAL A 24 26.94 13.26 44.20
N THR A 25 27.06 12.29 45.11
CA THR A 25 28.20 12.20 46.03
C THR A 25 29.19 11.21 45.44
N ALA A 26 29.89 11.64 44.40
CA ALA A 26 30.90 10.83 43.73
C ALA A 26 32.27 11.06 44.37
N GLY A 27 32.99 9.97 44.71
CA GLY A 27 34.45 10.03 44.81
C GLY A 27 35.07 10.24 43.42
N GLU A 28 36.37 9.94 43.25
CA GLU A 28 37.01 10.02 41.92
C GLU A 28 36.38 9.04 40.92
N LEU A 29 35.37 9.50 40.18
CA LEU A 29 34.81 8.76 39.07
C LEU A 29 35.73 8.87 37.85
N PRO A 30 35.74 7.85 36.98
CA PRO A 30 36.50 7.89 35.73
C PRO A 30 36.10 9.10 34.87
N ALA A 31 37.08 9.73 34.22
CA ALA A 31 36.85 10.88 33.35
C ALA A 31 36.16 10.53 32.01
N SER A 32 35.95 9.24 31.72
CA SER A 32 35.39 8.75 30.45
C SER A 32 34.58 7.48 30.65
N GLY A 33 33.43 7.40 29.95
CA GLY A 33 32.49 6.30 30.09
C GLY A 33 33.06 5.03 29.49
N SER A 34 33.01 3.94 30.25
CA SER A 34 33.30 2.59 29.77
C SER A 34 32.20 1.66 30.28
N SER A 35 32.05 0.49 29.66
CA SER A 35 31.00 -0.45 30.04
C SER A 35 31.08 -0.79 31.53
N GLY A 36 30.01 -0.53 32.27
CA GLY A 36 29.95 -0.76 33.73
C GLY A 36 30.58 0.33 34.62
N HIS A 37 31.02 1.46 34.05
CA HIS A 37 31.57 2.58 34.79
C HIS A 37 30.78 3.87 34.57
N MET A 38 30.36 4.51 35.66
CA MET A 38 29.62 5.79 35.64
C MET A 38 30.55 6.98 35.56
N VAL A 39 30.15 7.98 34.77
CA VAL A 39 30.80 9.28 34.63
C VAL A 39 29.80 10.36 34.95
N GLU A 40 30.24 11.37 35.69
CA GLU A 40 29.44 12.56 35.91
C GLU A 40 29.51 13.46 34.66
N SER A 41 28.35 13.74 34.06
CA SER A 41 28.19 14.62 32.89
C SER A 41 27.79 16.06 33.30
N GLY A 42 27.94 16.41 34.58
CA GLY A 42 27.53 17.67 35.18
C GLY A 42 26.06 17.70 35.64
N GLY A 43 25.74 18.60 36.57
CA GLY A 43 24.35 18.88 36.98
C GLY A 43 23.63 17.71 37.67
N ASN A 44 24.35 16.89 38.45
CA ASN A 44 23.85 15.65 39.07
C ASN A 44 23.39 14.55 38.07
N VAL A 45 23.92 14.59 36.85
CA VAL A 45 23.67 13.57 35.82
C VAL A 45 24.84 12.60 35.75
N LEU A 46 24.56 11.32 35.96
CA LEU A 46 25.50 10.23 35.76
C LEU A 46 25.17 9.50 34.46
N THR A 47 26.19 9.22 33.65
CA THR A 47 26.06 8.44 32.42
C THR A 47 26.96 7.21 32.50
N PHE A 48 26.49 6.06 32.06
CA PHE A 48 27.35 4.90 31.80
C PHE A 48 26.92 4.19 30.54
N LEU A 49 27.86 3.48 29.92
CA LEU A 49 27.57 2.58 28.83
C LEU A 49 27.21 1.21 29.42
N LEU A 50 26.09 0.63 29.00
CA LEU A 50 25.72 -0.74 29.30
C LEU A 50 25.93 -1.57 28.05
N SER A 51 26.95 -2.44 28.08
CA SER A 51 27.13 -3.46 27.04
C SER A 51 26.47 -4.75 27.50
N TYR A 52 25.51 -5.26 26.74
CA TYR A 52 24.90 -6.57 27.01
C TYR A 52 24.77 -7.38 25.73
N LYS A 53 24.72 -8.71 25.91
CA LYS A 53 24.44 -9.63 24.81
C LYS A 53 22.95 -9.90 24.77
N ALA A 54 22.33 -9.58 23.64
CA ALA A 54 21.02 -10.13 23.35
C ALA A 54 21.18 -11.64 23.11
N ALA A 55 20.37 -12.45 23.81
CA ALA A 55 20.41 -13.91 23.66
C ALA A 55 19.92 -14.35 22.27
N THR A 56 19.05 -13.55 21.66
CA THR A 56 18.52 -13.69 20.31
C THR A 56 18.06 -12.31 19.82
N ASP A 57 18.52 -11.89 18.64
CA ASP A 57 17.93 -10.76 17.94
C ASP A 57 16.61 -11.20 17.31
N VAL A 58 15.57 -10.38 17.46
CA VAL A 58 14.25 -10.60 16.86
C VAL A 58 13.99 -9.47 15.88
N GLY A 59 13.43 -9.80 14.72
CA GLY A 59 13.00 -8.79 13.75
C GLY A 59 12.01 -7.81 14.37
N GLY A 60 12.27 -6.52 14.24
CA GLY A 60 11.49 -5.44 14.81
C GLY A 60 10.50 -4.84 13.81
N LEU A 61 11.00 -4.25 12.73
CA LEU A 61 10.16 -3.61 11.70
C LEU A 61 10.84 -3.60 10.34
N VAL A 62 10.06 -3.36 9.28
CA VAL A 62 10.57 -3.06 7.95
C VAL A 62 10.26 -1.61 7.59
N ALA A 63 11.24 -0.90 7.00
CA ALA A 63 10.98 0.31 6.23
C ALA A 63 10.91 -0.05 4.74
N LEU A 64 9.96 0.52 4.01
CA LEU A 64 9.74 0.22 2.58
C LEU A 64 9.82 1.48 1.75
N THR A 65 10.60 1.42 0.67
CA THR A 65 10.73 2.49 -0.34
C THR A 65 10.47 1.91 -1.73
N GLN A 66 10.15 2.78 -2.68
CA GLN A 66 9.91 2.42 -4.07
C GLN A 66 10.55 3.44 -5.03
N THR A 67 10.82 3.02 -6.26
CA THR A 67 11.51 3.88 -7.25
C THR A 67 10.69 5.08 -7.70
N ALA A 68 9.36 4.97 -7.69
CA ALA A 68 8.42 6.03 -8.01
C ALA A 68 7.10 5.79 -7.26
N SER A 69 6.37 6.87 -6.93
CA SER A 69 5.02 6.79 -6.35
C SER A 69 3.90 6.77 -7.39
N SER A 70 4.20 7.08 -8.65
CA SER A 70 3.22 7.08 -9.72
C SER A 70 3.83 6.88 -11.11
N GLY A 71 2.96 6.67 -12.09
CA GLY A 71 3.28 6.66 -13.51
C GLY A 71 2.03 6.39 -14.36
N LEU A 72 2.07 6.76 -15.64
CA LEU A 72 0.96 6.49 -16.56
C LEU A 72 0.67 4.99 -16.65
N ALA A 73 -0.60 4.60 -16.63
CA ALA A 73 -1.00 3.23 -16.91
C ALA A 73 -0.52 2.81 -18.31
N SER A 74 0.01 1.59 -18.45
CA SER A 74 0.70 1.18 -19.67
C SER A 74 0.77 -0.34 -19.83
N THR A 75 0.35 -0.83 -20.99
CA THR A 75 0.54 -2.23 -21.41
C THR A 75 1.96 -2.51 -21.92
N ALA A 76 2.78 -1.49 -22.10
CA ALA A 76 4.16 -1.63 -22.59
C ALA A 76 5.15 -2.11 -21.51
N SER A 77 4.65 -2.49 -20.33
CA SER A 77 5.41 -2.87 -19.13
C SER A 77 6.27 -1.73 -18.56
N ILE A 78 5.91 -1.27 -17.37
CA ILE A 78 6.73 -0.36 -16.56
C ILE A 78 7.51 -1.19 -15.55
N THR A 79 8.83 -1.02 -15.50
CA THR A 79 9.64 -1.67 -14.45
C THR A 79 9.44 -0.92 -13.14
N ARG A 80 8.94 -1.64 -12.13
CA ARG A 80 8.79 -1.12 -10.77
C ARG A 80 9.69 -1.91 -9.83
N SER A 81 10.15 -1.25 -8.77
CA SER A 81 10.87 -1.93 -7.71
C SER A 81 10.59 -1.33 -6.35
N VAL A 82 10.62 -2.19 -5.34
CA VAL A 82 10.52 -1.84 -3.93
C VAL A 82 11.73 -2.37 -3.18
N THR A 83 12.18 -1.60 -2.19
CA THR A 83 13.31 -1.95 -1.34
C THR A 83 12.87 -1.87 0.11
N ALA A 84 12.91 -3.02 0.77
CA ALA A 84 12.68 -3.18 2.19
C ALA A 84 14.01 -3.15 2.95
N THR A 85 14.07 -2.39 4.03
CA THR A 85 15.15 -2.48 5.04
C THR A 85 14.55 -3.06 6.31
N HIS A 86 14.99 -4.27 6.68
CA HIS A 86 14.57 -4.96 7.88
C HIS A 86 15.48 -4.56 9.04
N TYR A 87 14.86 -4.12 10.13
CA TYR A 87 15.52 -3.76 11.37
C TYR A 87 15.16 -4.74 12.47
N ASP A 88 16.06 -4.94 13.42
CA ASP A 88 15.80 -5.66 14.66
C ASP A 88 14.99 -4.80 15.65
N GLN A 89 14.71 -5.32 16.83
CA GLN A 89 13.99 -4.59 17.89
C GLN A 89 14.70 -3.33 18.42
N TYR A 90 15.99 -3.14 18.10
CA TYR A 90 16.82 -2.03 18.52
C TYR A 90 17.00 -0.98 17.42
N GLY A 91 16.53 -1.26 16.21
CA GLY A 91 16.67 -0.39 15.04
C GLY A 91 17.95 -0.62 14.24
N ASP A 92 18.71 -1.69 14.55
CA ASP A 92 19.86 -2.10 13.77
C ASP A 92 19.43 -2.93 12.56
N ALA A 93 20.23 -2.92 11.49
CA ALA A 93 19.96 -3.74 10.31
C ALA A 93 19.90 -5.24 10.67
N PHE A 94 18.88 -5.95 10.18
CA PHE A 94 18.65 -7.37 10.47
C PHE A 94 18.95 -8.25 9.25
N PRO A 95 20.21 -8.68 9.06
CA PRO A 95 20.62 -9.50 7.93
C PRO A 95 20.06 -10.93 8.02
N GLY A 96 19.82 -11.56 6.87
CA GLY A 96 19.31 -12.93 6.80
C GLY A 96 17.81 -13.09 7.11
N GLY A 97 17.14 -12.02 7.55
CA GLY A 97 15.67 -11.99 7.69
C GLY A 97 14.98 -12.27 6.35
N THR A 98 13.89 -13.03 6.38
CA THR A 98 13.06 -13.23 5.18
C THR A 98 11.98 -12.16 5.12
N VAL A 99 11.86 -11.49 3.98
CA VAL A 99 10.83 -10.50 3.69
C VAL A 99 9.98 -11.02 2.52
N VAL A 100 8.67 -11.09 2.74
CA VAL A 100 7.68 -11.47 1.73
C VAL A 100 7.07 -10.20 1.15
N PHE A 101 7.18 -10.02 -0.16
CA PHE A 101 6.52 -8.96 -0.90
C PHE A 101 5.20 -9.46 -1.47
N THR A 102 4.14 -8.70 -1.27
CA THR A 102 2.80 -8.94 -1.84
C THR A 102 2.26 -7.65 -2.44
N SER A 103 1.37 -7.76 -3.43
CA SER A 103 0.63 -6.63 -3.96
C SER A 103 -0.88 -6.82 -3.84
N VAL A 104 -1.58 -5.71 -3.69
CA VAL A 104 -3.03 -5.60 -3.74
C VAL A 104 -3.36 -4.43 -4.66
N ASN A 105 -3.84 -4.75 -5.85
CA ASN A 105 -4.21 -3.78 -6.86
C ASN A 105 -5.72 -3.52 -6.81
N HIS A 106 -6.10 -2.27 -6.56
CA HIS A 106 -7.50 -1.86 -6.55
C HIS A 106 -7.98 -1.52 -7.95
N MET A 107 -9.16 -2.06 -8.28
CA MET A 107 -9.86 -1.76 -9.51
C MET A 107 -10.44 -0.34 -9.55
N PRO A 108 -10.58 0.26 -10.74
CA PRO A 108 -11.22 1.57 -10.90
C PRO A 108 -12.70 1.60 -10.51
N THR A 109 -13.39 0.47 -10.40
CA THR A 109 -14.83 0.36 -10.15
C THR A 109 -15.15 -1.05 -9.63
N GLY A 110 -16.30 -1.19 -8.98
CA GLY A 110 -16.88 -2.47 -8.60
C GLY A 110 -17.36 -3.30 -9.79
N ILE A 111 -17.81 -4.52 -9.50
CA ILE A 111 -18.31 -5.48 -10.48
C ILE A 111 -19.78 -5.80 -10.22
N SER A 112 -20.56 -5.77 -11.30
CA SER A 112 -21.93 -6.27 -11.38
C SER A 112 -21.92 -7.64 -12.06
N CYS A 113 -22.36 -8.69 -11.39
CA CYS A 113 -22.39 -10.04 -11.95
C CYS A 113 -23.82 -10.57 -12.02
N THR A 114 -24.16 -11.27 -13.09
CA THR A 114 -25.49 -11.87 -13.25
C THR A 114 -25.63 -13.14 -12.43
N ALA A 115 -26.80 -13.34 -11.79
CA ALA A 115 -27.13 -14.61 -11.15
C ALA A 115 -27.38 -15.72 -12.20
N GLY A 116 -27.04 -16.95 -11.85
CA GLY A 116 -27.22 -18.14 -12.70
C GLY A 116 -25.91 -18.71 -13.25
N SER A 117 -26.04 -19.65 -14.19
CA SER A 117 -24.91 -20.22 -14.93
C SER A 117 -24.52 -19.24 -16.04
N GLY A 118 -23.41 -18.54 -15.86
CA GLY A 118 -22.99 -17.56 -16.85
C GLY A 118 -21.70 -16.84 -16.52
N ASP A 119 -21.26 -16.80 -15.27
CA ASP A 119 -20.00 -16.21 -14.78
C ASP A 119 -19.71 -14.78 -15.24
N ILE A 120 -20.64 -14.12 -15.93
CA ILE A 120 -20.44 -12.82 -16.56
C ILE A 120 -20.52 -11.76 -15.48
N CYS A 121 -19.42 -11.03 -15.36
CA CYS A 121 -19.30 -9.83 -14.57
C CYS A 121 -18.98 -8.66 -15.49
N THR A 122 -19.57 -7.51 -15.18
CA THR A 122 -19.41 -6.26 -15.92
C THR A 122 -18.96 -5.15 -14.99
N THR A 123 -18.17 -4.23 -15.52
CA THR A 123 -17.73 -3.00 -14.86
C THR A 123 -18.27 -1.78 -15.61
N ILE A 124 -18.43 -0.65 -14.92
CA ILE A 124 -18.90 0.60 -15.55
C ILE A 124 -17.79 1.21 -16.42
N ALA A 125 -16.54 1.07 -16.00
CA ALA A 125 -15.34 1.52 -16.72
C ALA A 125 -14.50 0.33 -17.19
N ALA A 126 -13.51 0.61 -18.04
CA ALA A 126 -12.57 -0.41 -18.48
C ALA A 126 -11.84 -1.04 -17.27
N HIS A 127 -11.79 -2.37 -17.20
CA HIS A 127 -11.21 -3.09 -16.05
C HIS A 127 -9.74 -3.47 -16.23
N GLY A 128 -9.17 -3.45 -17.44
CA GLY A 128 -7.75 -3.81 -17.65
C GLY A 128 -7.41 -5.30 -17.45
N LEU A 129 -8.29 -6.09 -16.82
CA LEU A 129 -8.16 -7.54 -16.67
C LEU A 129 -7.99 -8.30 -18.00
N SER A 130 -7.17 -9.33 -17.95
CA SER A 130 -6.89 -10.32 -18.99
C SER A 130 -7.20 -11.73 -18.51
N ALA A 131 -7.34 -12.68 -19.45
CA ALA A 131 -7.55 -14.08 -19.10
C ALA A 131 -6.35 -14.64 -18.31
N GLY A 132 -6.64 -15.29 -17.18
CA GLY A 132 -5.66 -15.84 -16.25
C GLY A 132 -5.30 -14.93 -15.08
N ASP A 133 -5.69 -13.67 -15.10
CA ASP A 133 -5.45 -12.75 -13.99
C ASP A 133 -6.16 -13.25 -12.72
N ASP A 134 -5.47 -13.16 -11.59
CA ASP A 134 -6.03 -13.54 -10.30
C ASP A 134 -6.78 -12.36 -9.67
N PHE A 135 -7.82 -12.66 -8.91
CA PHE A 135 -8.49 -11.65 -8.12
C PHE A 135 -9.10 -12.20 -6.83
N GLY A 136 -9.26 -11.31 -5.87
CA GLY A 136 -10.03 -11.51 -4.65
C GLY A 136 -11.20 -10.53 -4.59
N ILE A 137 -12.25 -10.94 -3.90
CA ILE A 137 -13.39 -10.10 -3.56
C ILE A 137 -13.15 -9.61 -2.13
N ILE A 138 -13.01 -8.31 -1.94
CA ILE A 138 -12.78 -7.68 -0.62
C ILE A 138 -14.08 -7.16 0.00
N ASP A 139 -15.05 -6.83 -0.84
CA ASP A 139 -16.43 -6.58 -0.45
C ASP A 139 -17.35 -7.36 -1.40
N THR A 140 -18.25 -8.15 -0.84
CA THR A 140 -19.16 -8.97 -1.63
C THR A 140 -20.33 -8.19 -2.20
N GLY A 141 -20.65 -7.01 -1.66
CA GLY A 141 -21.92 -6.33 -1.95
C GLY A 141 -23.11 -7.29 -1.86
N ALA A 142 -23.95 -7.34 -2.89
CA ALA A 142 -25.02 -8.32 -3.04
C ALA A 142 -24.59 -9.69 -3.60
N LEU A 143 -23.38 -9.83 -4.14
CA LEU A 143 -22.91 -11.04 -4.84
C LEU A 143 -22.84 -12.24 -3.90
N ARG A 144 -23.50 -13.34 -4.26
CA ARG A 144 -23.41 -14.61 -3.52
C ARG A 144 -23.21 -15.77 -4.48
N SER A 145 -22.52 -16.81 -4.02
CA SER A 145 -22.41 -18.08 -4.74
C SER A 145 -22.61 -19.26 -3.79
N THR A 146 -23.12 -20.36 -4.31
CA THR A 146 -23.16 -21.64 -3.60
C THR A 146 -22.71 -22.75 -4.53
N GLY A 147 -21.99 -23.74 -4.02
CA GLY A 147 -21.46 -24.83 -4.85
C GLY A 147 -20.27 -24.45 -5.74
N SER A 148 -19.72 -23.24 -5.61
CA SER A 148 -18.41 -22.85 -6.13
C SER A 148 -17.31 -23.08 -5.10
N SER A 149 -16.07 -23.24 -5.55
CA SER A 149 -14.87 -23.10 -4.72
C SER A 149 -14.01 -22.00 -5.33
N PRO A 150 -13.76 -20.89 -4.63
CA PRO A 150 -14.25 -20.57 -3.27
C PRO A 150 -15.76 -20.26 -3.23
N VAL A 151 -16.35 -20.21 -2.03
CA VAL A 151 -17.75 -19.79 -1.82
C VAL A 151 -17.81 -18.30 -1.49
N ILE A 152 -18.72 -17.56 -2.14
CA ILE A 152 -19.01 -16.16 -1.83
C ILE A 152 -20.22 -16.10 -0.89
N ALA A 153 -19.94 -15.94 0.40
CA ALA A 153 -20.94 -15.69 1.43
C ALA A 153 -20.99 -14.19 1.76
N THR A 154 -20.41 -13.76 2.88
CA THR A 154 -20.50 -12.37 3.36
C THR A 154 -19.15 -11.84 3.83
N SER A 155 -18.05 -12.40 3.33
CA SER A 155 -16.70 -12.07 3.77
C SER A 155 -15.75 -12.08 2.59
N ALA A 156 -14.65 -11.36 2.74
CA ALA A 156 -13.60 -11.31 1.73
C ALA A 156 -13.11 -12.72 1.39
N VAL A 157 -12.88 -12.97 0.10
CA VAL A 157 -12.57 -14.28 -0.44
C VAL A 157 -11.63 -14.16 -1.62
N THR A 158 -10.62 -15.03 -1.68
CA THR A 158 -9.58 -15.06 -2.72
C THR A 158 -9.60 -16.42 -3.42
N GLY A 159 -8.94 -16.55 -4.57
CA GLY A 159 -8.90 -17.80 -5.34
C GLY A 159 -9.73 -17.78 -6.64
N TYR A 160 -10.10 -16.59 -7.11
CA TYR A 160 -10.74 -16.45 -8.41
C TYR A 160 -9.73 -16.08 -9.48
N THR A 161 -10.04 -16.48 -10.70
CA THR A 161 -9.30 -16.09 -11.89
C THR A 161 -10.25 -15.61 -12.96
N VAL A 162 -9.76 -14.73 -13.83
CA VAL A 162 -10.49 -14.31 -15.02
C VAL A 162 -10.40 -15.43 -16.05
N LEU A 163 -11.54 -16.07 -16.34
CA LEU A 163 -11.60 -17.14 -17.33
C LEU A 163 -11.42 -16.57 -18.75
N ALA A 164 -12.14 -15.49 -19.06
CA ALA A 164 -12.01 -14.75 -20.31
C ALA A 164 -12.42 -13.29 -20.11
N ALA A 165 -11.63 -12.36 -20.65
CA ALA A 165 -12.01 -10.96 -20.82
C ALA A 165 -12.71 -10.81 -22.19
N ALA A 166 -14.04 -10.79 -22.17
CA ALA A 166 -14.86 -10.73 -23.39
C ALA A 166 -14.85 -9.34 -24.04
N SER A 167 -14.69 -8.30 -23.24
CA SER A 167 -14.52 -6.91 -23.67
C SER A 167 -13.67 -6.16 -22.64
N THR A 168 -13.50 -4.84 -22.79
CA THR A 168 -12.85 -4.01 -21.78
C THR A 168 -13.67 -3.84 -20.50
N THR A 169 -14.97 -4.16 -20.53
CA THR A 169 -15.92 -3.96 -19.41
C THR A 169 -16.66 -5.24 -19.04
N THR A 170 -16.28 -6.38 -19.60
CA THR A 170 -16.99 -7.65 -19.41
C THR A 170 -16.01 -8.79 -19.37
N PHE A 171 -16.09 -9.60 -18.32
CA PHE A 171 -15.27 -10.78 -18.15
C PHE A 171 -16.07 -11.92 -17.52
N THR A 172 -15.49 -13.11 -17.58
CA THR A 172 -16.05 -14.32 -16.95
C THR A 172 -15.14 -14.81 -15.84
N VAL A 173 -15.75 -15.38 -14.81
CA VAL A 173 -15.07 -15.79 -13.57
C VAL A 173 -14.89 -17.31 -13.51
N ALA A 174 -13.69 -17.74 -13.15
CA ALA A 174 -13.42 -19.11 -12.72
C ALA A 174 -12.99 -19.14 -11.25
N GLY A 175 -13.43 -20.17 -10.53
CA GLY A 175 -12.93 -20.48 -9.18
C GLY A 175 -11.64 -21.31 -9.21
N ASP A 176 -11.21 -21.80 -8.04
CA ASP A 176 -9.92 -22.49 -7.80
C ASP A 176 -9.66 -23.70 -8.72
N ASN A 177 -10.72 -24.33 -9.23
CA ASN A 177 -10.64 -25.52 -10.09
C ASN A 177 -10.76 -25.20 -11.60
N ALA A 178 -10.54 -23.94 -12.00
CA ALA A 178 -10.85 -23.44 -13.35
C ALA A 178 -12.31 -23.70 -13.78
N ALA A 179 -13.20 -23.93 -12.82
CA ALA A 179 -14.61 -24.17 -13.04
C ALA A 179 -15.37 -22.85 -12.98
N THR A 180 -16.35 -22.73 -13.87
CA THR A 180 -17.35 -21.66 -13.91
C THR A 180 -18.04 -21.50 -12.56
N VAL A 181 -18.12 -20.27 -12.05
CA VAL A 181 -18.70 -19.95 -10.74
C VAL A 181 -20.21 -19.71 -10.87
N VAL A 182 -21.00 -20.55 -10.22
CA VAL A 182 -22.46 -20.34 -10.17
C VAL A 182 -22.81 -19.30 -9.10
N PHE A 183 -23.13 -18.09 -9.55
CA PHE A 183 -23.67 -17.05 -8.68
C PHE A 183 -25.14 -17.35 -8.35
N THR A 184 -25.48 -17.38 -7.06
CA THR A 184 -26.85 -17.52 -6.57
C THR A 184 -27.56 -16.19 -6.42
N THR A 185 -26.80 -15.12 -6.19
CA THR A 185 -27.30 -13.75 -6.09
C THR A 185 -26.42 -12.84 -6.91
N ALA A 186 -27.03 -11.99 -7.72
CA ALA A 186 -26.35 -11.01 -8.55
C ALA A 186 -25.81 -9.84 -7.70
N SER A 187 -24.67 -9.27 -8.10
CA SER A 187 -24.35 -7.88 -7.76
C SER A 187 -24.86 -6.93 -8.83
N THR A 188 -25.16 -5.70 -8.44
CA THR A 188 -25.64 -4.64 -9.33
C THR A 188 -24.84 -3.37 -9.06
N ALA A 189 -24.99 -2.35 -9.90
CA ALA A 189 -24.32 -1.07 -9.69
C ALA A 189 -24.70 -0.40 -8.35
N ALA A 190 -25.90 -0.67 -7.83
CA ALA A 190 -26.36 -0.17 -6.54
C ALA A 190 -25.77 -0.92 -5.33
N ASP A 191 -25.26 -2.13 -5.51
CA ASP A 191 -24.62 -2.95 -4.47
C ASP A 191 -23.55 -3.86 -5.11
N PRO A 192 -22.47 -3.24 -5.64
CA PRO A 192 -21.46 -3.94 -6.43
C PRO A 192 -20.54 -4.78 -5.53
N ALA A 193 -19.95 -5.82 -6.10
CA ALA A 193 -18.83 -6.47 -5.43
C ALA A 193 -17.54 -5.70 -5.73
N ILE A 194 -16.67 -5.52 -4.72
CA ILE A 194 -15.38 -4.85 -4.89
C ILE A 194 -14.29 -5.91 -4.95
N ILE A 195 -13.49 -5.86 -6.02
CA ILE A 195 -12.40 -6.80 -6.24
C ILE A 195 -11.03 -6.13 -6.23
N THR A 196 -10.01 -6.93 -5.96
CA THR A 196 -8.60 -6.55 -6.09
C THR A 196 -7.85 -7.62 -6.86
N THR A 197 -6.86 -7.24 -7.66
CA THR A 197 -5.94 -8.17 -8.35
C THR A 197 -4.55 -8.12 -7.71
N THR A 198 -3.61 -8.90 -8.24
CA THR A 198 -2.19 -8.74 -7.91
C THR A 198 -1.41 -8.20 -9.09
N SER A 199 -0.50 -7.25 -8.85
CA SER A 199 0.45 -6.79 -9.86
C SER A 199 1.63 -7.75 -10.03
N PHE A 200 1.81 -8.67 -9.07
CA PHE A 200 2.79 -9.74 -9.11
C PHE A 200 2.47 -10.82 -8.07
N ALA A 201 2.90 -12.06 -8.36
CA ALA A 201 2.80 -13.15 -7.41
C ALA A 201 3.71 -12.94 -6.18
N SER A 202 3.24 -13.34 -5.00
CA SER A 202 4.00 -13.24 -3.74
C SER A 202 5.44 -13.73 -3.88
N ALA A 203 6.38 -12.89 -3.44
CA ALA A 203 7.81 -13.13 -3.62
C ALA A 203 8.57 -12.99 -2.30
N SER A 204 9.23 -14.06 -1.88
CA SER A 204 10.13 -14.05 -0.72
C SER A 204 11.55 -13.63 -1.13
N ARG A 205 12.18 -12.81 -0.30
CA ARG A 205 13.58 -12.38 -0.44
C ARG A 205 14.27 -12.43 0.91
N THR A 206 15.54 -12.80 0.92
CA THR A 206 16.38 -12.77 2.12
C THR A 206 17.14 -11.45 2.16
N ALA A 207 17.08 -10.76 3.29
CA ALA A 207 17.81 -9.53 3.55
C ALA A 207 19.33 -9.76 3.49
N ASN A 208 20.04 -8.87 2.81
CA ASN A 208 21.50 -8.91 2.71
C ASN A 208 22.16 -8.46 4.03
N SER A 209 23.50 -8.32 4.03
CA SER A 209 24.26 -7.90 5.22
C SER A 209 23.89 -6.52 5.77
N ALA A 210 23.19 -5.69 5.00
CA ALA A 210 22.68 -4.38 5.41
C ALA A 210 21.19 -4.42 5.78
N GLY A 211 20.60 -5.60 5.95
CA GLY A 211 19.17 -5.75 6.23
C GLY A 211 18.28 -5.47 5.01
N VAL A 212 18.84 -5.36 3.81
CA VAL A 212 18.11 -4.90 2.63
C VAL A 212 17.63 -6.08 1.77
N ALA A 213 16.35 -6.06 1.42
CA ALA A 213 15.72 -6.96 0.45
C ALA A 213 15.01 -6.13 -0.64
N THR A 214 15.26 -6.46 -1.91
CA THR A 214 14.66 -5.73 -3.05
C THR A 214 13.87 -6.69 -3.93
N TYR A 215 12.74 -6.21 -4.45
CA TYR A 215 11.92 -6.92 -5.42
C TYR A 215 11.58 -5.98 -6.58
N SER A 216 11.69 -6.49 -7.81
CA SER A 216 11.34 -5.78 -9.03
C SER A 216 10.46 -6.65 -9.92
N TRP A 217 9.54 -6.00 -10.63
CA TRP A 217 8.61 -6.66 -11.55
C TRP A 217 8.24 -5.71 -12.70
N ALA A 218 7.63 -6.31 -13.72
CA ALA A 218 7.03 -5.61 -14.84
C ALA A 218 5.54 -5.38 -14.54
N ASP A 219 5.11 -4.12 -14.50
CA ASP A 219 3.72 -3.72 -14.33
C ASP A 219 3.09 -3.43 -15.69
N THR A 220 2.09 -4.22 -16.09
CA THR A 220 1.45 -4.17 -17.41
C THR A 220 0.01 -3.66 -17.36
N GLU A 221 -0.43 -3.15 -16.21
CA GLU A 221 -1.81 -2.71 -16.02
C GLU A 221 -2.14 -1.51 -16.90
N SER A 222 -3.22 -1.64 -17.67
CA SER A 222 -3.63 -0.67 -18.69
C SER A 222 -4.55 0.43 -18.17
N THR A 223 -5.05 0.29 -16.95
CA THR A 223 -6.06 1.19 -16.37
C THR A 223 -5.49 1.94 -15.17
N SER A 224 -6.07 3.11 -14.90
CA SER A 224 -5.75 3.85 -13.68
C SER A 224 -6.21 3.08 -12.45
N GLY A 225 -5.48 3.19 -11.35
CA GLY A 225 -5.75 2.45 -10.12
C GLY A 225 -4.65 2.67 -9.09
N VAL A 226 -4.79 2.06 -7.92
CA VAL A 226 -3.75 2.07 -6.89
C VAL A 226 -3.29 0.65 -6.60
N ASP A 227 -1.98 0.46 -6.64
CA ASP A 227 -1.34 -0.78 -6.24
C ASP A 227 -0.66 -0.59 -4.88
N ILE A 228 -1.07 -1.38 -3.90
CA ILE A 228 -0.51 -1.37 -2.56
C ILE A 228 0.48 -2.51 -2.46
N VAL A 229 1.76 -2.18 -2.28
CA VAL A 229 2.82 -3.16 -2.10
C VAL A 229 3.20 -3.23 -0.64
N THR A 230 3.16 -4.43 -0.07
CA THR A 230 3.48 -4.70 1.33
C THR A 230 4.72 -5.58 1.44
N ALA A 231 5.65 -5.18 2.30
CA ALA A 231 6.80 -5.98 2.71
C ALA A 231 6.56 -6.51 4.12
N THR A 232 6.35 -7.81 4.22
CA THR A 232 6.08 -8.51 5.49
C THR A 232 7.33 -9.28 5.92
N PRO A 233 8.02 -8.88 7.01
CA PRO A 233 9.14 -9.65 7.52
C PRO A 233 8.65 -10.94 8.20
N SER A 234 9.54 -11.94 8.29
CA SER A 234 9.28 -13.18 9.06
C SER A 234 9.08 -12.93 10.55
N ALA A 235 9.56 -11.78 11.06
CA ALA A 235 9.35 -11.28 12.41
C ALA A 235 9.34 -9.75 12.40
N GLY A 236 8.42 -9.17 13.15
CA GLY A 236 8.26 -7.72 13.27
C GLY A 236 7.09 -7.15 12.48
N THR A 237 7.08 -5.83 12.33
CA THR A 237 5.99 -5.08 11.70
C THR A 237 6.22 -4.90 10.20
N ALA A 238 5.18 -5.17 9.40
CA ALA A 238 5.18 -4.95 7.95
C ALA A 238 5.08 -3.46 7.60
N ALA A 239 5.55 -3.10 6.41
CA ALA A 239 5.37 -1.77 5.84
C ALA A 239 4.74 -1.85 4.44
N SER A 240 3.99 -0.81 4.08
CA SER A 240 3.30 -0.71 2.80
C SER A 240 3.59 0.62 2.11
N VAL A 241 3.64 0.59 0.79
CA VAL A 241 3.70 1.78 -0.08
C VAL A 241 2.59 1.69 -1.12
N LYS A 242 2.14 2.85 -1.61
CA LYS A 242 1.13 2.95 -2.67
C LYS A 242 1.78 3.43 -3.95
N TYR A 243 1.40 2.82 -5.07
CA TYR A 243 1.74 3.31 -6.39
C TYR A 243 0.47 3.66 -7.15
N TYR A 244 0.39 4.89 -7.64
CA TYR A 244 -0.75 5.40 -8.37
C TYR A 244 -0.52 5.27 -9.86
N ARG A 245 -1.31 4.41 -10.51
CA ARG A 245 -1.38 4.37 -11.98
C ARG A 245 -2.24 5.52 -12.44
N LEU A 246 -1.62 6.45 -13.13
CA LEU A 246 -2.25 7.67 -13.59
C LEU A 246 -3.06 7.36 -14.86
N ALA A 247 -4.26 7.94 -14.92
CA ALA A 247 -5.02 8.02 -16.14
C ALA A 247 -4.27 8.89 -17.16
N ALA A 248 -4.61 8.72 -18.45
CA ALA A 248 -4.13 9.66 -19.46
C ALA A 248 -4.54 11.09 -19.09
N PRO A 249 -3.69 12.10 -19.35
CA PRO A 249 -4.03 13.48 -19.07
C PRO A 249 -5.35 13.84 -19.76
N SER A 250 -6.29 14.38 -19.00
CA SER A 250 -7.53 14.93 -19.52
C SER A 250 -7.71 16.33 -18.97
N ASP A 251 -8.05 17.28 -19.84
CA ASP A 251 -8.42 18.62 -19.38
C ASP A 251 -9.69 18.50 -18.53
N VAL A 252 -9.57 18.86 -17.25
CA VAL A 252 -10.73 19.04 -16.38
C VAL A 252 -11.22 20.46 -16.60
N ILE A 253 -12.06 20.62 -17.61
CA ILE A 253 -12.73 21.88 -17.92
C ILE A 253 -14.17 21.74 -17.43
N GLU A 254 -14.65 22.72 -16.68
CA GLU A 254 -16.09 22.88 -16.48
C GLU A 254 -16.72 23.14 -17.86
N ILE A 255 -17.49 22.19 -18.37
CA ILE A 255 -18.32 22.39 -19.55
C ILE A 255 -19.70 22.84 -19.04
N GLY A 256 -19.82 24.11 -18.68
CA GLY A 256 -20.98 24.57 -17.90
C GLY A 256 -21.12 26.09 -17.84
N ASP A 257 -22.25 26.52 -17.28
CA ASP A 257 -22.76 27.89 -17.18
C ASP A 257 -22.24 28.67 -15.96
N GLY A 258 -21.30 28.11 -15.19
CA GLY A 258 -20.79 28.69 -13.96
C GLY A 258 -21.79 28.64 -12.81
N ASP A 259 -22.79 27.75 -12.84
CA ASP A 259 -23.67 27.52 -11.70
C ASP A 259 -22.89 26.91 -10.53
N VAL A 260 -23.19 27.40 -9.33
CA VAL A 260 -22.65 26.92 -8.04
C VAL A 260 -23.47 25.76 -7.48
N ASN A 261 -24.58 25.42 -8.13
CA ASN A 261 -25.45 24.34 -7.71
C ASN A 261 -24.87 22.99 -8.08
N ARG A 262 -25.13 22.03 -7.18
CA ARG A 262 -24.67 20.68 -7.32
C ARG A 262 -25.52 19.93 -8.34
N ASP A 263 -24.98 19.55 -9.50
CA ASP A 263 -25.71 18.73 -10.48
C ASP A 263 -25.67 17.27 -10.03
N GLU A 264 -26.77 16.77 -9.47
CA GLU A 264 -26.85 15.39 -9.00
C GLU A 264 -26.63 14.39 -10.15
N GLY A 265 -25.58 13.56 -10.03
CA GLY A 265 -25.29 12.46 -10.96
C GLY A 265 -24.41 12.82 -12.16
N SER A 266 -23.83 14.02 -12.24
CA SER A 266 -22.85 14.38 -13.30
C SER A 266 -21.58 15.03 -12.79
N GLU A 267 -21.41 15.09 -11.48
CA GLU A 267 -20.26 15.75 -10.88
C GLU A 267 -19.00 14.90 -10.82
N THR A 268 -17.88 15.61 -10.94
CA THR A 268 -16.56 15.04 -10.75
C THR A 268 -16.00 15.53 -9.43
N ASN A 269 -15.83 14.61 -8.48
CA ASN A 269 -15.24 14.90 -7.19
C ASN A 269 -13.73 14.63 -7.24
N PHE A 270 -12.96 15.48 -6.55
CA PHE A 270 -11.51 15.34 -6.45
C PHE A 270 -11.06 15.29 -4.98
N GLY A 271 -10.11 14.41 -4.68
CA GLY A 271 -9.45 14.34 -3.39
C GLY A 271 -7.94 14.24 -3.55
N CYS A 272 -7.16 15.03 -2.81
CA CYS A 272 -5.70 14.89 -2.81
C CYS A 272 -5.29 13.59 -2.09
N VAL A 273 -4.49 12.75 -2.75
CA VAL A 273 -3.99 11.47 -2.21
C VAL A 273 -2.48 11.45 -2.01
N GLU A 274 -1.76 12.37 -2.65
CA GLU A 274 -0.33 12.58 -2.49
C GLU A 274 0.01 14.04 -2.77
N PHE A 275 0.89 14.62 -1.96
CA PHE A 275 1.42 15.97 -2.16
C PHE A 275 2.95 15.90 -2.09
N ASP A 276 3.62 16.28 -3.18
CA ASP A 276 5.07 16.35 -3.24
C ASP A 276 5.52 17.82 -3.31
N ALA A 277 5.94 18.32 -2.15
CA ALA A 277 6.49 19.67 -2.03
C ALA A 277 7.77 19.89 -2.84
N VAL A 278 8.55 18.83 -3.06
CA VAL A 278 9.88 18.87 -3.69
C VAL A 278 9.74 18.78 -5.20
N GLY A 279 8.94 17.82 -5.68
CA GLY A 279 8.57 17.67 -7.10
C GLY A 279 7.67 18.79 -7.62
N GLN A 280 7.03 19.55 -6.73
CA GLN A 280 6.03 20.57 -7.05
C GLN A 280 4.83 19.97 -7.78
N ASP A 281 4.34 18.85 -7.28
CA ASP A 281 3.15 18.20 -7.81
C ASP A 281 2.26 17.62 -6.70
N TYR A 282 1.06 17.24 -7.10
CA TYR A 282 0.14 16.49 -6.28
C TYR A 282 -0.63 15.49 -7.14
N ILE A 283 -1.00 14.36 -6.53
CA ILE A 283 -1.86 13.36 -7.14
C ILE A 283 -3.23 13.50 -6.51
N VAL A 284 -4.26 13.57 -7.36
CA VAL A 284 -5.65 13.51 -6.93
C VAL A 284 -6.28 12.20 -7.36
N VAL A 285 -7.20 11.73 -6.53
CA VAL A 285 -8.23 10.82 -6.95
C VAL A 285 -9.37 11.63 -7.56
N LYS A 286 -9.76 11.27 -8.79
CA LYS A 286 -10.97 11.71 -9.48
C LYS A 286 -12.02 10.61 -9.32
N MET A 287 -13.17 10.99 -8.79
CA MET A 287 -14.34 10.14 -8.63
C MET A 287 -15.44 10.69 -9.54
N LEU A 288 -15.85 9.90 -10.52
CA LEU A 288 -17.03 10.21 -11.34
C LEU A 288 -18.25 9.66 -10.63
N ASP A 289 -19.11 10.57 -10.15
CA ASP A 289 -20.28 10.26 -9.32
C ASP A 289 -21.56 10.06 -10.16
N THR A 290 -21.42 9.47 -11.36
CA THR A 290 -22.59 9.07 -12.17
C THR A 290 -23.41 7.95 -11.51
N ASP A 291 -22.81 7.24 -10.55
CA ASP A 291 -23.48 6.33 -9.62
C ASP A 291 -22.80 6.42 -8.24
N ALA A 292 -23.51 6.99 -7.25
CA ALA A 292 -22.99 7.17 -5.89
C ALA A 292 -22.67 5.85 -5.16
N SER A 293 -23.16 4.72 -5.67
CA SER A 293 -22.93 3.39 -5.09
C SER A 293 -21.72 2.68 -5.71
N ASP A 294 -21.29 3.08 -6.90
CA ASP A 294 -20.15 2.52 -7.64
C ASP A 294 -19.38 3.61 -8.41
N PRO A 295 -18.68 4.52 -7.70
CA PRO A 295 -17.97 5.61 -8.35
C PRO A 295 -16.81 5.07 -9.19
N ILE A 296 -16.60 5.66 -10.38
CA ILE A 296 -15.42 5.36 -11.18
C ILE A 296 -14.26 6.17 -10.64
N ILE A 297 -13.22 5.46 -10.19
CA ILE A 297 -12.01 6.01 -9.61
C ILE A 297 -10.91 6.09 -10.67
N SER A 298 -10.26 7.25 -10.76
CA SER A 298 -9.05 7.44 -11.54
C SER A 298 -8.08 8.36 -10.79
N TYR A 299 -6.79 8.23 -11.08
CA TYR A 299 -5.74 9.04 -10.47
C TYR A 299 -5.12 9.95 -11.51
N MET A 300 -4.90 11.21 -11.16
CA MET A 300 -4.27 12.20 -12.02
C MET A 300 -3.23 12.98 -11.24
N GLN A 301 -2.15 13.35 -11.92
CA GLN A 301 -1.08 14.16 -11.36
C GLN A 301 -1.16 15.56 -11.96
N PHE A 302 -1.01 16.56 -11.10
CA PHE A 302 -0.98 17.96 -11.45
C PHE A 302 0.30 18.56 -10.91
N THR A 303 1.01 19.31 -11.76
CA THR A 303 2.10 20.17 -11.31
C THR A 303 1.52 21.47 -10.81
N TYR A 304 2.11 22.05 -9.76
CA TYR A 304 1.82 23.40 -9.34
C TYR A 304 3.09 24.24 -9.37
N ASP A 305 2.95 25.54 -9.58
CA ASP A 305 4.04 26.49 -9.49
C ASP A 305 3.86 27.47 -8.32
N SER A 306 4.77 28.42 -8.20
CA SER A 306 4.71 29.44 -7.14
C SER A 306 3.53 30.41 -7.28
N ASN A 307 2.87 30.44 -8.45
CA ASN A 307 1.78 31.34 -8.80
C ASN A 307 0.40 30.65 -8.69
N ASP A 308 0.37 29.33 -8.48
CA ASP A 308 -0.84 28.59 -8.13
C ASP A 308 -1.24 28.86 -6.67
N HIS A 309 -1.98 29.94 -6.46
CA HIS A 309 -2.48 30.32 -5.14
C HIS A 309 -3.80 29.58 -4.87
N PHE A 310 -3.76 28.43 -4.19
CA PHE A 310 -4.95 27.94 -3.49
C PHE A 310 -5.21 28.86 -2.30
N GLY A 311 -6.21 29.75 -2.42
CA GLY A 311 -6.55 30.70 -1.37
C GLY A 311 -6.82 29.98 -0.05
N THR A 312 -5.94 30.13 0.94
CA THR A 312 -6.14 29.60 2.31
C THR A 312 -7.18 30.39 3.10
N ALA A 313 -7.82 31.38 2.49
CA ALA A 313 -8.81 32.24 3.11
C ALA A 313 -10.22 31.60 3.02
N GLY A 314 -10.40 30.46 3.69
CA GLY A 314 -11.71 30.13 4.25
C GLY A 314 -11.95 31.11 5.40
N GLY A 315 -12.46 32.30 5.09
CA GLY A 315 -12.96 33.20 6.12
C GLY A 315 -14.05 32.45 6.88
N ALA A 316 -13.90 32.29 8.20
CA ALA A 316 -15.08 32.07 9.03
C ALA A 316 -16.05 33.20 8.69
N ALA A 317 -17.24 32.87 8.20
CA ALA A 317 -18.31 33.84 8.10
C ALA A 317 -18.57 34.36 9.52
N ALA A 318 -18.05 35.55 9.81
CA ALA A 318 -18.52 36.38 10.89
C ALA A 318 -19.58 37.33 10.32
N ASP A 319 -20.71 37.34 11.02
CA ASP A 319 -21.82 38.30 11.05
C ASP A 319 -22.89 38.27 9.94
N LEU A 320 -24.05 37.68 10.29
CA LEU A 320 -25.22 38.43 10.81
C LEU A 320 -26.00 37.58 11.83
#